data_AF-A0A2A5T714-F1
#
_entry.id   AF-A0A2A5T714-F1
#
_cell.length_a   1.000
_cell.length_b   1.000
_cell.length_c   1.000
_cell.angle_alpha   90.00
_cell.angle_beta   90.00
_cell.angle_gamma   90.00
#
_symmetry.space_group_name_H-M   'P 1'
#
loop_
_entity.id
_entity.type
_entity.pdbx_description
1 polymer ?
#
loop_
_entity_poly.entity_id
_entity_poly.type
_entity_poly.pdbx_seq_one_letter_code
_entity_poly.pdbx_strand_id
1 'polypeptide(L)' 'MVIDTTGLKVYGKCEGKTRKHGKDKRRIWRKLCLAVDVSTHSFISAEISLVFVGDNEVLSTLLNLL' A
#
# COMPACT_ATOMS: atom_id res chain seq x y z
N MET A 1 0.28 -9.15 17.51
CA MET A 1 0.09 -8.61 16.15
C MET A 1 0.54 -7.17 16.12
N VAL A 2 1.28 -6.78 15.09
CA VAL A 2 1.73 -5.39 14.85
C VAL A 2 1.15 -4.93 13.52
N ILE A 3 0.64 -3.71 13.48
CA ILE A 3 0.18 -3.05 12.25
C ILE A 3 1.11 -1.87 12.01
N ASP A 4 1.67 -1.77 10.80
CA ASP A 4 2.48 -0.64 10.37
C ASP A 4 2.00 -0.11 9.02
N THR A 5 2.10 1.21 8.84
CA THR A 5 1.67 1.90 7.62
C THR A 5 2.87 2.48 6.89
N THR A 6 3.10 2.03 5.66
CA THR A 6 4.20 2.49 4.82
C THR A 6 3.71 3.20 3.56
N GLY A 7 4.50 4.14 3.04
CA GLY A 7 4.19 4.83 1.78
C GLY A 7 4.61 3.99 0.58
N LEU A 8 3.65 3.67 -0.31
CA LEU A 8 3.89 2.94 -1.55
C LEU A 8 3.80 3.86 -2.75
N LYS A 9 4.82 3.82 -3.61
CA LYS A 9 4.83 4.54 -4.88
C LYS A 9 4.40 3.61 -6.01
N VAL A 10 3.23 3.84 -6.59
CA VAL A 10 2.67 2.96 -7.62
C VAL A 10 3.04 3.45 -9.02
N TYR A 11 3.63 2.54 -9.80
CA TYR A 11 4.02 2.78 -11.19
C TYR A 11 3.07 2.07 -12.15
N GLY A 12 2.62 2.76 -13.20
CA GLY A 12 1.73 2.17 -14.21
C GLY A 12 2.49 1.30 -15.22
N LYS A 13 1.81 0.32 -15.83
CA LYS A 13 2.35 -0.60 -16.87
C LYS A 13 3.09 0.10 -18.03
N CYS A 14 2.77 1.36 -18.31
CA CYS A 14 3.39 2.14 -19.38
C CYS A 14 4.58 2.98 -18.93
N GLU A 15 4.80 3.19 -17.63
CA GLU A 15 5.81 4.14 -17.12
C GLU A 15 7.25 3.70 -17.44
N GLY A 16 7.49 2.37 -17.48
CA GLY A 16 8.76 1.81 -17.96
C GLY A 16 9.01 2.01 -19.46
N LYS A 17 7.95 2.07 -20.29
CA LYS A 17 8.04 2.33 -21.73
C LYS A 17 8.10 3.83 -22.06
N THR A 18 7.43 4.64 -21.25
CA THR A 18 7.31 6.09 -21.39
C THR A 18 8.63 6.84 -21.18
N ARG A 19 9.56 6.33 -20.36
CA ARG A 19 10.90 6.95 -20.20
C ARG A 19 11.65 7.15 -21.52
N LYS A 20 11.32 6.39 -22.57
CA LYS A 20 11.92 6.52 -23.91
C LYS A 20 11.17 7.46 -24.87
N HIS A 21 9.92 7.83 -24.60
CA HIS A 21 9.05 8.60 -25.51
C HIS A 21 8.11 9.52 -24.71
N GLY A 22 8.67 10.52 -24.04
CA GLY A 22 8.10 11.87 -23.87
C GLY A 22 6.69 12.10 -23.28
N LYS A 23 5.96 11.13 -22.73
CA LYS A 23 4.65 11.38 -22.08
C LYS A 23 4.51 10.67 -20.73
N ASP A 24 5.08 11.28 -19.68
CA ASP A 24 5.05 10.78 -18.30
C ASP A 24 3.60 10.57 -17.83
N LYS A 25 3.23 9.34 -17.46
CA LYS A 25 1.96 9.10 -16.76
C LYS A 25 2.17 9.51 -15.30
N ARG A 26 1.26 10.32 -14.75
CA ARG A 26 1.41 10.91 -13.40
C ARG A 26 1.51 9.81 -12.34
N ARG A 27 2.59 9.84 -11.57
CA ARG A 27 2.85 8.96 -10.42
C ARG A 27 1.83 9.19 -9.32
N ILE A 28 1.42 8.11 -8.65
CA ILE A 28 0.47 8.16 -7.54
C ILE A 28 1.12 7.50 -6.33
N TRP A 29 1.11 8.22 -5.21
CA TRP A 29 1.43 7.67 -3.90
C TRP A 29 0.19 7.03 -3.29
N ARG A 30 0.38 5.91 -2.59
CA ARG A 30 -0.63 5.18 -1.82
C ARG A 30 -0.05 4.87 -0.44
N LYS A 31 -0.91 4.62 0.53
CA LYS A 31 -0.52 4.03 1.80
C LYS A 31 -0.73 2.53 1.71
N LEU A 32 0.19 1.76 2.25
CA LEU A 32 0.10 0.31 2.40
C LEU A 32 0.13 0.02 3.90
N CYS A 33 -0.96 -0.53 4.42
CA CYS A 33 -1.07 -0.96 5.80
C CYS A 33 -0.84 -2.47 5.85
N LEU A 34 0.07 -2.89 6.73
CA LEU A 34 0.57 -4.26 6.83
C LEU A 34 0.33 -4.78 8.25
N ALA A 35 -0.42 -5.88 8.38
CA ALA A 35 -0.61 -6.59 9.64
C ALA A 35 0.28 -7.84 9.68
N VAL A 36 1.14 -7.91 10.70
CA VAL A 36 2.12 -8.99 10.88
C VAL A 36 1.91 -9.67 12.22
N ASP A 37 1.96 -11.00 12.22
CA ASP A 37 2.00 -11.77 13.44
C ASP A 37 3.42 -11.77 14.01
N VAL A 38 3.56 -11.34 15.27
CA VAL A 38 4.87 -11.15 15.90
C VAL A 38 5.49 -12.50 16.30
N SER A 39 4.66 -13.53 16.53
CA SER A 39 5.15 -14.83 17.00
C SER A 39 5.73 -15.68 15.87
N THR A 40 5.10 -15.62 14.69
CA THR A 40 5.49 -16.39 13.50
C THR A 40 6.23 -15.55 12.47
N HIS A 41 6.33 -14.23 12.67
CA HIS A 41 6.84 -13.25 11.69
C HIS A 41 6.13 -13.33 10.32
N SER A 42 4.94 -13.90 10.28
CA SER A 42 4.19 -14.11 9.05
C SER A 42 3.23 -12.95 8.80
N PHE A 43 3.03 -12.67 7.52
CA PHE A 43 2.11 -11.65 7.07
C PHE A 43 0.67 -12.15 7.15
N ILE A 44 -0.22 -11.41 7.83
CA ILE A 44 -1.60 -11.85 8.02
C ILE A 44 -2.58 -11.10 7.12
N SER A 45 -2.41 -9.79 6.92
CA SER A 45 -3.33 -8.99 6.11
C SER A 45 -2.71 -7.68 5.59
N ALA A 46 -2.97 -7.35 4.32
CA ALA A 46 -2.49 -6.14 3.63
C ALA A 46 -3.66 -5.36 3.07
N GLU A 47 -3.59 -4.03 3.19
CA GLU A 47 -4.53 -3.15 2.53
C GLU A 47 -3.83 -1.91 1.94
N ILE A 48 -4.28 -1.48 0.76
CA ILE A 48 -3.76 -0.30 0.08
C ILE A 48 -4.84 0.78 0.06
N SER A 49 -4.53 1.95 0.60
CA SER A 49 -5.42 3.10 0.67
C SER A 49 -4.81 4.35 0.00
N LEU A 50 -5.62 5.41 -0.14
CA LEU A 50 -5.15 6.71 -0.58
C LEU A 50 -4.34 7.40 0.54
N VAL A 51 -3.40 8.27 0.17
CA VAL A 51 -2.47 8.91 1.14
C VAL A 51 -3.19 9.73 2.21
N PHE A 52 -4.38 10.23 1.89
CA PHE A 52 -5.20 11.04 2.79
C PHE A 52 -6.17 10.23 3.66
N VAL A 53 -6.28 8.92 3.44
CA VAL A 53 -7.10 8.05 4.30
C VAL A 53 -6.36 7.87 5.63
N GLY A 54 -7.09 8.09 6.73
CA GLY A 54 -6.58 7.92 8.07
C GLY A 54 -6.43 6.45 8.43
N ASP A 55 -5.43 6.12 9.24
CA ASP A 55 -5.10 4.72 9.53
C ASP A 55 -6.24 4.00 10.31
N ASN A 56 -7.03 4.77 11.08
CA ASN A 56 -8.23 4.29 11.77
C ASN A 56 -9.33 3.77 10.83
N GLU A 57 -9.40 4.32 9.61
CA GLU A 57 -10.40 3.91 8.61
C GLU A 57 -10.04 2.59 7.92
N VAL A 58 -8.74 2.26 7.89
CA VAL A 58 -8.19 1.03 7.29
C VAL A 58 -8.12 -0.10 8.33
N LEU A 59 -8.01 0.26 9.61
CA LEU A 59 -7.88 -0.66 10.74
C LEU A 59 -9.01 -1.68 10.81
N SER A 60 -10.26 -1.26 10.60
CA SER A 60 -11.44 -2.15 10.63
C SER A 60 -11.39 -3.19 9.52
N THR A 61 -10.99 -2.80 8.31
CA THR A 61 -10.86 -3.72 7.18
C THR A 61 -9.74 -4.72 7.40
N LEU A 62 -8.57 -4.29 7.90
CA LEU A 62 -7.46 -5.20 8.24
C LEU A 62 -7.85 -6.22 9.31
N LEU A 63 -8.62 -5.81 10.32
CA LEU A 63 -9.09 -6.69 11.40
C LEU A 63 -10.17 -7.68 10.93
N ASN A 64 -11.00 -7.30 9.96
CA ASN A 64 -12.01 -8.19 9.38
C ASN A 64 -11.41 -9.26 8.43
N LEU A 65 -10.17 -9.07 8.00
CA LEU A 65 -9.43 -9.99 7.12
C LEU A 65 -8.63 -11.05 7.90
N LEU A 66 -8.62 -10.98 9.23
CA LEU A 66 -8.03 -11.95 10.16
C LEU A 66 -9.05 -13.00 10.57
#